data_AF-A0A953GZC3-F1
#
_entry.id   AF-A0A953GZC3-F1
#
_cell.length_a   1.000
_cell.length_b   1.000
_cell.length_c   1.000
_cell.angle_alpha   90.00
_cell.angle_beta   90.00
_cell.angle_gamma   90.00
#
_symmetry.space_group_name_H-M   'P 1'
#
loop_
_entity.id
_entity.type
_entity.pdbx_description
1 polymer ?
#
loop_
_entity_poly.entity_id
_entity_poly.type
_entity_poly.pdbx_seq_one_letter_code
_entity_poly.pdbx_strand_id
1 'polypeptide(L)'
;MGTWAHGNFDNDAALDWLGETTKKLLDEIQVAMDAPERLQADEWDADIVPCKIELLCVISEAGMRPHWPEKSTLEQWKTTYLNAWDSSIDGLDPDPEYKMQRRITLVKTFNRMLHCADLNKA
;
A
#
# COMPACT_ATOMS: atom_id res chain seq x y z
N MET A 1 4.64 -28.64 -17.69
CA MET A 1 6.11 -28.71 -17.85
C MET A 1 6.59 -27.27 -17.91
N GLY A 2 7.14 -26.76 -16.81
CA GLY A 2 7.60 -25.37 -16.72
C GLY A 2 8.83 -25.14 -17.60
N THR A 3 8.85 -24.03 -18.33
CA THR A 3 10.01 -23.53 -19.06
C THR A 3 11.11 -23.16 -18.08
N TRP A 4 12.25 -23.84 -18.17
CA TRP A 4 13.44 -23.47 -17.41
C TRP A 4 13.94 -22.10 -17.91
N ALA A 5 13.82 -21.07 -17.08
CA ALA A 5 14.47 -19.77 -17.31
C ALA A 5 15.40 -19.44 -16.12
N HIS A 6 16.27 -18.45 -16.32
CA HIS A 6 17.48 -18.24 -15.50
C HIS A 6 17.34 -17.07 -14.51
N GLY A 7 16.22 -16.36 -14.53
CA GLY A 7 15.91 -15.28 -13.60
C GLY A 7 15.54 -15.82 -12.21
N ASN A 8 15.75 -14.99 -11.19
CA ASN A 8 15.50 -15.36 -9.79
C ASN A 8 14.04 -15.73 -9.49
N PHE A 9 13.09 -15.19 -10.28
CA PHE A 9 11.65 -15.42 -10.14
C PHE A 9 11.08 -16.35 -11.23
N ASP A 10 11.93 -17.01 -12.01
CA ASP A 10 11.51 -17.86 -13.14
C ASP A 10 11.19 -19.30 -12.73
N ASN A 11 11.00 -19.56 -11.43
CA ASN A 11 10.63 -20.87 -10.91
C ASN A 11 9.43 -20.76 -9.97
N ASP A 12 8.61 -21.81 -9.95
CA ASP A 12 7.35 -21.83 -9.20
C ASP A 12 7.54 -21.49 -7.72
N ALA A 13 8.59 -22.03 -7.08
CA ALA A 13 8.86 -21.78 -5.66
C ALA A 13 9.12 -20.28 -5.36
N ALA A 14 9.82 -19.57 -6.24
CA ALA A 14 10.06 -18.14 -6.09
C ALA A 14 8.79 -17.31 -6.32
N LEU A 15 7.93 -17.72 -7.27
CA LEU A 15 6.65 -17.06 -7.53
C LEU A 15 5.65 -17.28 -6.40
N ASP A 16 5.58 -18.48 -5.84
CA ASP A 16 4.76 -18.81 -4.66
C ASP A 16 5.21 -17.96 -3.46
N TRP A 17 6.51 -17.94 -3.18
CA TRP A 17 7.07 -17.14 -2.10
C TRP A 17 6.78 -15.63 -2.26
N LEU A 18 6.90 -15.10 -3.49
CA LEU A 18 6.56 -13.70 -3.79
C LEU A 18 5.06 -13.43 -3.59
N GLY A 19 4.21 -14.36 -4.03
CA GLY A 19 2.75 -14.30 -3.85
C GLY A 19 2.36 -14.24 -2.37
N GLU A 20 2.93 -15.13 -1.55
CA GLU A 20 2.72 -15.14 -0.10
C GLU A 20 3.24 -13.87 0.58
N THR A 21 4.43 -13.42 0.19
CA THR A 21 5.07 -12.22 0.75
C THR A 21 4.24 -10.96 0.47
N THR A 22 3.79 -10.78 -0.77
CA THR A 22 2.96 -9.63 -1.16
C THR A 22 1.56 -9.71 -0.56
N LYS A 23 0.96 -10.91 -0.48
CA LYS A 23 -0.31 -11.14 0.20
C LYS A 23 -0.25 -10.74 1.67
N LYS A 24 0.81 -11.14 2.39
CA LYS A 24 0.98 -10.76 3.80
C LYS A 24 0.95 -9.24 3.99
N LEU A 25 1.63 -8.47 3.13
CA LEU A 25 1.62 -7.01 3.20
C LEU A 25 0.21 -6.44 2.96
N LEU A 26 -0.54 -6.99 2.00
CA LEU A 26 -1.92 -6.59 1.71
C LEU A 26 -2.86 -6.92 2.88
N ASP A 27 -2.74 -8.10 3.46
CA ASP A 27 -3.55 -8.53 4.62
C ASP A 27 -3.29 -7.62 5.82
N GLU A 28 -2.02 -7.27 6.09
CA GLU A 28 -1.69 -6.33 7.18
C GLU A 28 -2.21 -4.91 6.92
N ILE A 29 -2.23 -4.44 5.67
CA ILE A 29 -2.87 -3.17 5.32
C ILE A 29 -4.39 -3.27 5.58
N GLN A 30 -5.05 -4.35 5.14
CA GLN A 30 -6.47 -4.55 5.37
C GLN A 30 -6.82 -4.52 6.87
N VAL A 31 -6.04 -5.22 7.70
CA VAL A 31 -6.22 -5.22 9.17
C VAL A 31 -6.14 -3.80 9.74
N ALA A 32 -5.23 -2.96 9.24
CA ALA A 32 -5.15 -1.57 9.67
C ALA A 32 -6.35 -0.73 9.20
N MET A 33 -6.87 -1.00 7.99
CA MET A 33 -8.06 -0.32 7.45
C MET A 33 -9.34 -0.67 8.24
N ASP A 34 -9.40 -1.87 8.82
CA ASP A 34 -10.52 -2.33 9.65
C ASP A 34 -10.51 -1.71 11.07
N ALA A 35 -9.44 -1.03 11.45
CA ALA A 35 -9.26 -0.38 12.75
C ALA A 35 -8.74 1.07 12.57
N PRO A 36 -9.59 2.01 12.09
CA PRO A 36 -9.17 3.37 11.70
C PRO A 36 -8.50 4.19 12.81
N GLU A 37 -8.74 3.87 14.09
CA GLU A 37 -8.05 4.45 15.22
C GLU A 37 -6.53 4.23 15.17
N ARG A 38 -6.06 3.11 14.59
CA ARG A 38 -4.64 2.80 14.41
C ARG A 38 -3.99 3.58 13.25
N LEU A 39 -4.81 4.25 12.44
CA LEU A 39 -4.39 5.08 11.30
C LEU A 39 -4.35 6.57 11.63
N GLN A 40 -4.63 6.95 12.88
CA GLN A 40 -4.50 8.31 13.35
C GLN A 40 -3.03 8.76 13.30
N ALA A 41 -2.79 10.05 13.10
CA ALA A 41 -1.43 10.58 13.11
C ALA A 41 -0.71 10.20 14.43
N ASP A 42 0.59 9.88 14.32
CA ASP A 42 1.45 9.37 15.41
C ASP A 42 1.18 7.91 15.84
N GLU A 43 0.19 7.23 15.25
CA GLU A 43 0.00 5.80 15.43
C GLU A 43 0.89 4.98 14.50
N TRP A 44 1.26 3.77 14.95
CA TRP A 44 2.17 2.88 14.21
C TRP A 44 1.71 2.58 12.78
N ASP A 45 0.42 2.26 12.59
CA ASP A 45 -0.06 1.91 11.24
C ASP A 45 -0.18 3.13 10.33
N ALA A 46 -0.32 4.34 10.88
CA ALA A 46 -0.25 5.57 10.10
C ALA A 46 1.10 5.73 9.41
N ASP A 47 2.21 5.36 10.06
CA ASP A 47 3.53 5.45 9.44
C ASP A 47 3.88 4.25 8.55
N ILE A 48 3.41 3.07 8.93
CA ILE A 48 3.82 1.82 8.29
C ILE A 48 2.98 1.46 7.07
N VAL A 49 1.68 1.76 7.04
CA VAL A 49 0.83 1.47 5.86
C VAL A 49 1.36 2.12 4.58
N PRO A 50 1.73 3.43 4.55
CA PRO A 50 2.31 4.04 3.36
C PRO A 50 3.60 3.35 2.91
N CYS A 51 4.43 2.87 3.85
CA CYS A 51 5.67 2.15 3.53
C CYS A 51 5.38 0.80 2.84
N LYS A 52 4.40 0.04 3.33
CA LYS A 52 3.96 -1.22 2.70
C LYS A 52 3.43 -0.98 1.29
N ILE A 53 2.62 0.07 1.11
CA ILE A 53 2.10 0.47 -0.21
C ILE A 53 3.24 0.83 -1.16
N GLU A 54 4.20 1.62 -0.70
CA GLU A 54 5.37 2.04 -1.49
C GLU A 54 6.17 0.81 -1.98
N LEU A 55 6.44 -0.15 -1.09
CA LEU A 55 7.12 -1.41 -1.45
C LEU A 55 6.33 -2.21 -2.50
N LEU A 56 5.02 -2.38 -2.31
CA LEU A 56 4.17 -3.09 -3.25
C LEU A 56 4.14 -2.41 -4.63
N CYS A 57 4.12 -1.07 -4.68
CA CYS A 57 4.18 -0.33 -5.94
C CYS A 57 5.53 -0.55 -6.65
N VAL A 58 6.66 -0.46 -5.94
CA VAL A 58 8.00 -0.72 -6.50
C VAL A 58 8.08 -2.14 -7.07
N ILE A 59 7.61 -3.13 -6.32
CA ILE A 59 7.57 -4.53 -6.74
C ILE A 59 6.69 -4.68 -8.01
N SER A 60 5.51 -4.06 -8.03
CA SER A 60 4.58 -4.09 -9.17
C SER A 60 5.18 -3.46 -10.43
N GLU A 61 5.82 -2.30 -10.31
CA GLU A 61 6.45 -1.56 -11.42
C GLU A 61 7.67 -2.29 -11.99
N ALA A 62 8.37 -3.08 -11.16
CA ALA A 62 9.43 -3.98 -11.60
C ALA A 62 8.91 -5.24 -12.35
N GLY A 63 7.59 -5.35 -12.55
CA GLY A 63 6.95 -6.47 -13.26
C GLY A 63 6.51 -7.63 -12.37
N MET A 64 6.80 -7.56 -11.06
CA MET A 64 6.47 -8.60 -10.07
C MET A 64 5.09 -8.34 -9.44
N ARG A 65 4.05 -8.30 -10.27
CA ARG A 65 2.74 -7.74 -9.91
C ARG A 65 2.06 -8.49 -8.74
N PRO A 66 1.78 -7.81 -7.60
CA PRO A 66 0.96 -8.36 -6.53
C PRO A 66 -0.47 -8.66 -6.99
N HIS A 67 -1.14 -9.56 -6.29
CA HIS A 67 -2.59 -9.76 -6.43
C HIS A 67 -3.34 -8.64 -5.68
N TRP A 68 -3.39 -7.44 -6.30
CA TRP A 68 -4.10 -6.31 -5.73
C TRP A 68 -5.58 -6.63 -5.46
N PRO A 69 -6.16 -6.14 -4.34
CA PRO A 69 -7.60 -6.11 -4.14
C PRO A 69 -8.34 -5.40 -5.27
N GLU A 70 -9.67 -5.56 -5.28
CA GLU A 70 -10.51 -4.81 -6.21
C GLU A 70 -10.30 -3.30 -6.04
N LYS A 71 -10.41 -2.57 -7.16
CA LYS A 71 -10.21 -1.12 -7.17
C LYS A 71 -11.10 -0.39 -6.17
N SER A 72 -12.35 -0.83 -6.02
CA SER A 72 -13.30 -0.30 -5.03
C SER A 72 -12.77 -0.43 -3.60
N THR A 73 -12.18 -1.57 -3.25
CA THR A 73 -11.52 -1.79 -1.95
C THR A 73 -10.34 -0.84 -1.76
N LEU A 74 -9.51 -0.67 -2.79
CA LEU A 74 -8.34 0.22 -2.75
C LEU A 74 -8.73 1.71 -2.64
N GLU A 75 -9.81 2.13 -3.31
CA GLU A 75 -10.39 3.46 -3.19
C GLU A 75 -10.95 3.69 -1.78
N GLN A 76 -11.58 2.67 -1.21
CA GLN A 76 -12.04 2.70 0.17
C GLN A 76 -10.87 2.81 1.16
N TRP A 77 -9.78 2.06 0.96
CA TRP A 77 -8.57 2.17 1.79
C TRP A 77 -8.00 3.57 1.80
N LYS A 78 -7.87 4.19 0.61
CA LYS A 78 -7.42 5.58 0.49
C LYS A 78 -8.32 6.52 1.29
N THR A 79 -9.62 6.34 1.20
CA THR A 79 -10.60 7.18 1.90
C THR A 79 -10.50 6.98 3.41
N THR A 80 -10.50 5.74 3.88
CA THR A 80 -10.38 5.38 5.31
C THR A 80 -9.11 5.96 5.93
N TYR A 81 -7.95 5.71 5.30
CA TYR A 81 -6.67 6.18 5.81
C TYR A 81 -6.58 7.70 5.87
N LEU A 82 -6.93 8.39 4.77
CA LEU A 82 -6.83 9.85 4.72
C LEU A 82 -7.77 10.53 5.71
N ASN A 83 -8.98 10.00 5.90
CA ASN A 83 -9.92 10.53 6.89
C ASN A 83 -9.42 10.34 8.33
N ALA A 84 -8.84 9.18 8.65
CA ALA A 84 -8.27 8.92 9.99
C ALA A 84 -7.10 9.86 10.30
N TRP A 85 -6.19 10.06 9.33
CA TRP A 85 -5.08 10.98 9.48
C TRP A 85 -5.54 12.45 9.56
N ASP A 86 -6.43 12.89 8.66
CA ASP A 86 -6.93 14.28 8.62
C ASP A 86 -7.69 14.66 9.90
N SER A 87 -8.42 13.71 10.50
CA SER A 87 -9.21 13.97 11.71
C SER A 87 -8.39 14.03 13.00
N SER A 88 -7.15 13.54 12.99
CA SER A 88 -6.31 13.41 14.19
C SER A 88 -5.11 14.35 14.19
N ILE A 89 -4.54 14.66 13.02
CA ILE A 89 -3.28 15.40 12.91
C ILE A 89 -3.33 16.79 13.58
N ASP A 90 -4.46 17.49 13.55
CA ASP A 90 -4.59 18.82 14.18
C ASP A 90 -4.50 18.76 15.71
N GLY A 91 -4.83 17.62 16.32
CA GLY A 91 -4.67 17.41 17.77
C GLY A 91 -3.21 17.36 18.22
N LEU A 92 -2.27 17.24 17.29
CA LEU A 92 -0.82 17.17 17.55
C LEU A 92 -0.09 18.51 17.33
N ASP A 93 -0.82 19.59 17.03
CA ASP A 93 -0.28 20.93 16.73
C ASP A 93 0.90 20.90 15.74
N PRO A 94 0.69 20.37 14.52
CA PRO A 94 1.74 20.19 13.54
C PRO A 94 2.18 21.54 12.97
N ASP A 95 3.44 21.62 12.53
CA ASP A 95 3.85 22.69 11.63
C ASP A 95 2.94 22.70 10.36
N PRO A 96 2.39 23.87 9.95
CA PRO A 96 1.47 23.94 8.82
C PRO A 96 2.05 23.45 7.48
N GLU A 97 3.35 23.69 7.25
CA GLU A 97 4.03 23.22 6.04
C GLU A 97 4.22 21.70 6.09
N TYR A 98 4.61 21.15 7.25
CA TYR A 98 4.68 19.71 7.45
C TYR A 98 3.33 19.03 7.17
N LYS A 99 2.23 19.52 7.77
CA LYS A 99 0.88 18.96 7.57
C LYS A 99 0.53 18.94 6.08
N MET A 100 0.76 20.04 5.38
CA MET A 100 0.48 20.15 3.95
C MET A 100 1.32 19.17 3.12
N GLN A 101 2.64 19.15 3.31
CA GLN A 101 3.53 18.30 2.52
C GLN A 101 3.32 16.81 2.80
N ARG A 102 3.08 16.45 4.06
CA ARG A 102 2.77 15.06 4.44
C ARG A 102 1.47 14.62 3.79
N ARG A 103 0.41 15.43 3.83
CA ARG A 103 -0.88 15.11 3.20
C ARG A 103 -0.75 14.93 1.68
N ILE A 104 0.03 15.76 1.00
CA ILE A 104 0.33 15.61 -0.44
C ILE A 104 1.05 14.29 -0.71
N THR A 105 2.03 13.94 0.12
CA THR A 105 2.80 12.69 -0.01
C THR A 105 1.90 11.48 0.14
N LEU A 106 1.07 11.45 1.17
CA LEU A 106 0.10 10.37 1.40
C LEU A 106 -0.84 10.19 0.20
N VAL A 107 -1.39 11.28 -0.34
CA VAL A 107 -2.23 11.22 -1.55
C VAL A 107 -1.50 10.64 -2.73
N LYS A 108 -0.25 11.04 -2.96
CA LYS A 108 0.56 10.52 -4.07
C LYS A 108 0.81 9.03 -3.92
N THR A 109 1.12 8.56 -2.71
CA THR A 109 1.31 7.11 -2.41
C THR A 109 0.05 6.31 -2.74
N PHE A 110 -1.12 6.71 -2.25
CA PHE A 110 -2.37 6.01 -2.55
C PHE A 110 -2.80 6.12 -4.02
N ASN A 111 -2.54 7.25 -4.69
CA ASN A 111 -2.79 7.36 -6.13
C ASN A 111 -1.90 6.42 -6.96
N ARG A 112 -0.64 6.27 -6.57
CA ARG A 112 0.30 5.34 -7.21
C ARG A 112 -0.16 3.88 -7.03
N MET A 113 -0.66 3.53 -5.85
CA MET A 113 -1.25 2.22 -5.58
C MET A 113 -2.42 1.92 -6.54
N LEU A 114 -3.35 2.87 -6.68
CA LEU A 114 -4.49 2.72 -7.59
C LEU A 114 -4.03 2.57 -9.05
N HIS A 115 -3.01 3.32 -9.46
CA HIS A 115 -2.43 3.20 -10.79
C HIS A 115 -1.80 1.81 -11.03
N CYS A 116 -1.03 1.29 -10.06
CA CYS A 116 -0.44 -0.05 -10.15
C CYS A 116 -1.51 -1.14 -10.27
N ALA A 117 -2.63 -1.00 -9.54
CA ALA A 117 -3.74 -1.93 -9.60
C ALA A 117 -4.51 -1.88 -10.94
N ASP A 118 -4.65 -0.69 -11.54
CA ASP A 118 -5.28 -0.54 -12.86
C ASP A 118 -4.46 -1.20 -13.97
N LEU A 119 -3.12 -1.10 -13.91
CA LEU A 119 -2.23 -1.73 -14.89
C LEU A 119 -2.32 -3.26 -14.89
N ASN A 120 -2.78 -3.89 -13.81
CA ASN A 120 -2.94 -5.35 -13.71
C ASN A 120 -4.13 -5.92 -14.49
N LYS A 121 -5.02 -5.07 -15.03
CA LYS A 121 -6.14 -5.51 -15.87
C LYS A 121 -5.84 -5.48 -17.37
N ALA A 122 -4.67 -4.99 -17.78
CA ALA A 122 -4.22 -4.90 -19.17
C ALA A 122 -3.19 -5.99 -19.49
#